data_AF-A0A3D2J3B1-F1
#
_entry.id   AF-A0A3D2J3B1-F1
#
_cell.length_a   1.000
_cell.length_b   1.000
_cell.length_c   1.000
_cell.angle_alpha   90.00
_cell.angle_beta   90.00
_cell.angle_gamma   90.00
#
_symmetry.space_group_name_H-M   'P 1'
#
loop_
_entity.id
_entity.type
_entity.pdbx_description
1 polymer ?
#
loop_
_entity_poly.entity_id
_entity_poly.type
_entity_poly.pdbx_seq_one_letter_code
_entity_poly.pdbx_strand_id
1 'polypeptide(L)'
;MMPERIASTMKTTIHNNTITPQVVLDGDALSKEEVIAVARYNAQVTLGENAKKRIRAARAVIDSIAAEGQKVYGVTTGFGHLSTVRIPQEQLVELQHNLLRSHAAGVGPMLDEEVVRAMMLLLAASLARGHSGVRVEVVQTLITLLNKQVYPQIPSRGSVGASGDLAPLAHLGLVLVGEGEALCDGKRCTGNEILQFAGLEPLHLQAKEGLALINGTHLMEANAILALEDASILIQSAEVACAMSIEGLLGSHVPLDARIHARRGQHGQQESASHLRTLVQDSEINRSHQGCSRVQDPYTLRCAPQVFGAVRDALDYCSAIFERELNAVTDNPLIFPDD
;
A
#
# COMPACT_ATOMS: atom_id res chain seq x y z
N MET A 1 48.24 -15.75 12.15
CA MET A 1 47.71 -16.05 10.80
C MET A 1 46.23 -16.38 10.98
N MET A 2 45.35 -15.48 10.49
CA MET A 2 43.86 -15.52 10.46
C MET A 2 43.05 -15.54 11.79
N PRO A 3 41.79 -15.05 11.82
CA PRO A 3 41.18 -13.96 11.03
C PRO A 3 40.23 -13.01 11.81
N GLU A 4 39.77 -11.98 11.07
CA GLU A 4 38.77 -10.94 11.33
C GLU A 4 37.45 -11.41 11.99
N ARG A 5 36.84 -10.53 12.80
CA ARG A 5 35.38 -10.45 12.99
C ARG A 5 34.93 -9.00 13.15
N ILE A 6 34.54 -8.41 12.01
CA ILE A 6 33.31 -7.64 11.77
C ILE A 6 32.72 -6.95 13.01
N ALA A 7 33.12 -5.70 13.23
CA ALA A 7 32.31 -4.73 13.97
C ALA A 7 31.20 -4.22 13.04
N SER A 8 30.09 -4.95 12.98
CA SER A 8 28.83 -4.44 12.44
C SER A 8 28.11 -3.72 13.57
N THR A 9 28.39 -2.43 13.71
CA THR A 9 27.52 -1.50 14.43
C THR A 9 26.19 -1.47 13.70
N MET A 10 25.21 -2.21 14.22
CA MET A 10 23.79 -1.96 13.95
C MET A 10 23.53 -0.48 14.29
N LYS A 11 23.42 0.33 13.24
CA LYS A 11 22.78 1.63 13.33
C LYS A 11 21.36 1.36 13.77
N THR A 12 21.05 1.71 15.01
CA THR A 12 19.67 1.93 15.45
C THR A 12 19.08 2.96 14.50
N THR A 13 18.25 2.51 13.56
CA THR A 13 17.55 3.37 12.62
C THR A 13 16.45 4.09 13.39
N ILE A 14 16.81 5.20 14.03
CA ILE A 14 15.87 6.28 14.25
C ILE A 14 15.68 6.87 12.86
N HIS A 15 14.58 6.50 12.18
CA HIS A 15 14.18 7.11 10.92
C HIS A 15 14.18 8.63 11.13
N ASN A 16 15.09 9.34 10.47
CA ASN A 16 14.98 10.77 10.31
C ASN A 16 13.65 11.02 9.57
N ASN A 17 12.64 11.54 10.29
CA ASN A 17 11.36 12.01 9.76
C ASN A 17 11.56 13.20 8.80
N THR A 18 12.20 12.95 7.67
CA THR A 18 12.21 13.87 6.54
C THR A 18 11.01 13.45 5.71
N ILE A 19 9.87 14.10 5.93
CA ILE A 19 8.69 13.88 5.09
C ILE A 19 9.11 14.28 3.67
N THR A 20 9.12 13.32 2.74
CA THR A 20 9.40 13.59 1.34
C THR A 20 8.29 14.51 0.83
N PRO A 21 8.58 15.78 0.46
CA PRO A 21 7.53 16.72 0.08
C PRO A 21 6.94 16.38 -1.30
N GLN A 22 7.65 15.56 -2.09
CA GLN A 22 7.28 15.21 -3.45
C GLN A 22 7.72 13.78 -3.81
N VAL A 23 6.79 13.00 -4.36
CA VAL A 23 7.02 11.66 -4.92
C VAL A 23 6.99 11.76 -6.45
N VAL A 24 7.98 11.16 -7.13
CA VAL A 24 8.05 11.14 -8.60
C VAL A 24 7.80 9.72 -9.08
N LEU A 25 6.70 9.53 -9.80
CA LEU A 25 6.40 8.27 -10.48
C LEU A 25 7.17 8.23 -11.80
N ASP A 26 8.40 7.70 -11.78
CA ASP A 26 9.21 7.48 -12.98
C ASP A 26 9.38 5.98 -13.33
N GLY A 27 8.46 5.16 -12.79
CA GLY A 27 8.25 3.72 -13.02
C GLY A 27 9.17 2.75 -12.30
N ASP A 28 9.85 3.22 -11.27
CA ASP A 28 10.55 2.37 -10.30
C ASP A 28 9.60 1.88 -9.18
N ALA A 29 10.15 1.10 -8.25
CA ALA A 29 9.46 0.71 -7.04
C ALA A 29 9.15 1.93 -6.16
N LEU A 30 7.95 1.98 -5.57
CA LEU A 30 7.68 2.91 -4.47
C LEU A 30 8.26 2.36 -3.16
N SER A 31 8.78 3.25 -2.33
CA SER A 31 9.09 2.91 -0.94
C SER A 31 7.83 2.98 -0.07
N LYS A 32 7.82 2.22 1.04
CA LYS A 32 6.77 2.32 2.05
C LYS A 32 6.60 3.76 2.54
N GLU A 33 7.71 4.45 2.81
CA GLU A 33 7.74 5.83 3.27
C GLU A 33 7.11 6.80 2.26
N GLU A 34 7.29 6.58 0.96
CA GLU A 34 6.63 7.39 -0.08
C GLU A 34 5.11 7.19 -0.08
N VAL A 35 4.65 5.95 0.09
CA VAL A 35 3.21 5.65 0.25
C VAL A 35 2.66 6.37 1.48
N ILE A 36 3.34 6.27 2.63
CA ILE A 36 2.94 6.97 3.86
C ILE A 36 2.99 8.49 3.69
N ALA A 37 3.99 9.05 3.01
CA ALA A 37 4.12 10.48 2.77
C ALA A 37 2.91 11.04 2.00
N VAL A 38 2.44 10.33 0.99
CA VAL A 38 1.24 10.72 0.22
C VAL A 38 -0.03 10.44 1.03
N ALA A 39 -0.15 9.23 1.58
CA ALA A 39 -1.37 8.75 2.22
C ALA A 39 -1.69 9.43 3.55
N ARG A 40 -0.69 9.93 4.31
CA ARG A 40 -0.92 10.58 5.62
C ARG A 40 -0.51 12.04 5.66
N TYR A 41 0.42 12.45 4.80
CA TYR A 41 1.02 13.78 4.84
C TYR A 41 0.80 14.59 3.55
N ASN A 42 -0.01 14.08 2.61
CA ASN A 42 -0.39 14.76 1.37
C ASN A 42 0.80 15.23 0.51
N ALA A 43 1.91 14.46 0.52
CA ALA A 43 3.03 14.70 -0.37
C ALA A 43 2.57 14.79 -1.82
N GLN A 44 3.12 15.74 -2.58
CA GLN A 44 2.72 15.96 -3.97
C GLN A 44 3.28 14.87 -4.87
N VAL A 45 2.51 14.45 -5.86
CA VAL A 45 2.90 13.41 -6.81
C VAL A 45 3.11 14.00 -8.19
N THR A 46 4.15 13.58 -8.89
CA THR A 46 4.41 13.99 -10.28
C THR A 46 4.77 12.81 -11.16
N LEU A 47 4.44 12.88 -12.45
CA LEU A 47 4.76 11.84 -13.43
C LEU A 47 6.05 12.19 -14.18
N GLY A 48 7.05 11.31 -14.07
CA GLY A 48 8.35 11.48 -14.72
C GLY A 48 8.30 11.25 -16.24
N GLU A 49 9.32 11.75 -16.96
CA GLU A 49 9.37 11.63 -18.42
C GLU A 49 9.66 10.20 -18.89
N ASN A 50 10.36 9.36 -18.11
CA ASN A 50 10.60 7.97 -18.48
C ASN A 50 9.30 7.15 -18.34
N ALA A 51 8.52 7.40 -17.29
CA ALA A 51 7.18 6.83 -17.17
C ALA A 51 6.29 7.19 -18.36
N LYS A 52 6.24 8.47 -18.75
CA LYS A 52 5.46 8.90 -19.93
C LYS A 52 5.89 8.19 -21.22
N LYS A 53 7.20 7.97 -21.43
CA LYS A 53 7.72 7.23 -22.59
C LYS A 53 7.24 5.77 -22.59
N ARG A 54 7.35 5.06 -21.45
CA ARG A 54 6.91 3.66 -21.35
C ARG A 54 5.40 3.51 -21.52
N ILE A 55 4.61 4.39 -20.92
CA ILE A 55 3.14 4.40 -21.10
C ILE A 55 2.80 4.53 -22.59
N ARG A 56 3.40 5.49 -23.31
CA ARG A 56 3.15 5.69 -24.75
C ARG A 56 3.54 4.48 -25.59
N ALA A 57 4.66 3.83 -25.27
CA ALA A 57 5.11 2.63 -25.97
C ALA A 57 4.09 1.48 -25.82
N ALA A 58 3.62 1.19 -24.60
CA ALA A 58 2.59 0.17 -24.40
C ALA A 58 1.23 0.53 -24.99
N ARG A 59 0.88 1.82 -25.00
CA ARG A 59 -0.35 2.28 -25.65
C ARG A 59 -0.32 2.00 -27.16
N ALA A 60 0.81 2.25 -27.82
CA ALA A 60 0.96 1.99 -29.25
C ALA A 60 0.74 0.51 -29.61
N VAL A 61 1.15 -0.43 -28.74
CA VAL A 61 0.90 -1.87 -28.93
C VAL A 61 -0.60 -2.17 -28.89
N ILE A 62 -1.33 -1.65 -27.90
CA ILE A 62 -2.79 -1.86 -27.82
C ILE A 62 -3.49 -1.24 -29.04
N ASP A 63 -3.06 -0.05 -29.47
CA ASP A 63 -3.64 0.62 -30.64
C ASP A 63 -3.44 -0.21 -31.92
N SER A 64 -2.27 -0.82 -32.10
CA SER A 64 -2.01 -1.75 -33.22
C SER A 64 -2.91 -2.99 -33.14
N ILE A 65 -3.00 -3.63 -31.97
CA ILE A 65 -3.84 -4.83 -31.76
C ILE A 65 -5.32 -4.52 -32.05
N ALA A 66 -5.81 -3.37 -31.59
CA ALA A 66 -7.18 -2.94 -31.79
C ALA A 66 -7.47 -2.66 -33.28
N ALA A 67 -6.50 -2.11 -34.01
CA ALA A 67 -6.62 -1.85 -35.45
C ALA A 67 -6.54 -3.13 -36.30
N GLU A 68 -5.71 -4.09 -35.92
CA GLU A 68 -5.52 -5.37 -36.62
C GLU A 68 -6.64 -6.39 -36.33
N GLY A 69 -7.44 -6.16 -35.28
CA GLY A 69 -8.57 -7.01 -34.92
C GLY A 69 -8.17 -8.39 -34.38
N GLN A 70 -6.95 -8.54 -33.87
CA GLN A 70 -6.49 -9.76 -33.19
C GLN A 70 -7.33 -10.04 -31.93
N LYS A 71 -7.55 -11.30 -31.57
CA LYS A 71 -8.29 -11.68 -30.35
C LYS A 71 -7.39 -11.57 -29.12
N VAL A 72 -7.59 -10.52 -28.31
CA VAL A 72 -6.83 -10.28 -27.09
C VAL A 72 -7.78 -9.96 -25.93
N TYR A 73 -7.59 -10.63 -24.80
CA TYR A 73 -8.43 -10.52 -23.60
C TYR A 73 -8.58 -9.07 -23.16
N GLY A 74 -9.83 -8.60 -23.01
CA GLY A 74 -10.15 -7.25 -22.52
C GLY A 74 -9.78 -6.11 -23.48
N VAL A 75 -9.19 -6.43 -24.64
CA VAL A 75 -8.91 -5.48 -25.73
C VAL A 75 -9.92 -5.64 -26.85
N THR A 76 -10.16 -6.87 -27.34
CA THR A 76 -11.12 -7.17 -28.43
C THR A 76 -12.12 -8.27 -28.08
N THR A 77 -12.06 -8.79 -26.86
CA THR A 77 -13.00 -9.79 -26.32
C THR A 77 -13.70 -9.29 -25.06
N GLY A 78 -14.77 -9.97 -24.64
CA GLY A 78 -15.39 -9.76 -23.35
C GLY A 78 -14.51 -10.17 -22.15
N PHE A 79 -15.05 -10.03 -20.94
CA PHE A 79 -14.33 -10.30 -19.68
C PHE A 79 -14.87 -11.55 -18.97
N GLY A 80 -14.03 -12.19 -18.15
CA GLY A 80 -14.40 -13.37 -17.36
C GLY A 80 -15.02 -14.49 -18.20
N HIS A 81 -16.25 -14.90 -17.87
CA HIS A 81 -16.99 -15.93 -18.61
C HIS A 81 -17.23 -15.58 -20.08
N LEU A 82 -17.23 -14.28 -20.44
CA LEU A 82 -17.44 -13.79 -21.81
C LEU A 82 -16.13 -13.58 -22.57
N SER A 83 -14.99 -14.07 -22.06
CA SER A 83 -13.67 -13.95 -22.68
C SER A 83 -13.55 -14.56 -24.08
N THR A 84 -14.45 -15.47 -24.45
CA THR A 84 -14.50 -16.07 -25.80
C THR A 84 -15.33 -15.27 -26.80
N VAL A 85 -16.08 -14.27 -26.35
CA VAL A 85 -16.96 -13.44 -27.19
C VAL A 85 -16.15 -12.29 -27.78
N ARG A 86 -16.11 -12.20 -29.11
CA ARG A 86 -15.48 -11.10 -29.83
C ARG A 86 -16.38 -9.86 -29.77
N ILE A 87 -15.78 -8.70 -29.51
CA ILE A 87 -16.48 -7.43 -29.42
C ILE A 87 -16.18 -6.60 -30.68
N PRO A 88 -17.20 -6.06 -31.36
CA PRO A 88 -17.00 -5.15 -32.49
C PRO A 88 -16.21 -3.90 -32.08
N GLN A 89 -15.41 -3.35 -33.00
CA GLN A 89 -14.52 -2.22 -32.72
C GLN A 89 -15.28 -1.00 -32.20
N GLU A 90 -16.45 -0.73 -32.76
CA GLU A 90 -17.35 0.35 -32.39
C GLU A 90 -17.93 0.22 -30.97
N GLN A 91 -17.92 -0.98 -30.38
CA GLN A 91 -18.41 -1.23 -29.01
C GLN A 91 -17.29 -1.30 -27.97
N LEU A 92 -16.02 -1.27 -28.37
CA LEU A 92 -14.89 -1.45 -27.44
C LEU A 92 -14.83 -0.37 -26.37
N VAL A 93 -15.18 0.87 -26.73
CA VAL A 93 -15.24 2.00 -25.79
C VAL A 93 -16.38 1.81 -24.80
N GLU A 94 -17.59 1.55 -25.29
CA GLU A 94 -18.77 1.34 -24.45
C GLU A 94 -18.56 0.17 -23.48
N LEU A 95 -17.90 -0.89 -23.93
CA LEU A 95 -17.52 -2.03 -23.11
C LEU A 95 -16.68 -1.62 -21.89
N GLN A 96 -15.74 -0.68 -22.02
CA GLN A 96 -14.92 -0.22 -20.89
C GLN A 96 -15.75 0.54 -19.86
N HIS A 97 -16.68 1.40 -20.28
CA HIS A 97 -17.59 2.09 -19.38
C HIS A 97 -18.54 1.11 -18.68
N ASN A 98 -19.09 0.15 -19.41
CA ASN A 98 -19.97 -0.88 -18.85
C ASN A 98 -19.23 -1.80 -17.87
N LEU A 99 -17.93 -2.03 -18.07
CA LEU A 99 -17.11 -2.75 -17.11
C LEU A 99 -17.06 -2.01 -15.77
N LEU A 100 -16.77 -0.71 -15.76
CA LEU A 100 -16.76 0.09 -14.54
C LEU A 100 -18.13 0.05 -13.84
N ARG A 101 -19.21 0.32 -14.58
CA ARG A 101 -20.58 0.34 -14.02
C ARG A 101 -21.00 -0.99 -13.42
N SER A 102 -20.72 -2.10 -14.12
CA SER A 102 -21.09 -3.44 -13.66
C SER A 102 -20.27 -3.90 -12.44
N HIS A 103 -19.02 -3.43 -12.31
CA HIS A 103 -18.13 -3.85 -11.23
C HIS A 103 -18.19 -2.94 -10.01
N ALA A 104 -18.76 -1.73 -10.12
CA ALA A 104 -19.02 -0.81 -8.99
C ALA A 104 -20.13 -1.30 -8.03
N ALA A 105 -20.06 -2.58 -7.64
CA ALA A 105 -21.00 -3.27 -6.77
C ALA A 105 -20.53 -3.29 -5.29
N GLY A 106 -19.60 -2.41 -4.92
CA GLY A 106 -19.13 -2.27 -3.54
C GLY A 106 -20.22 -1.84 -2.57
N VAL A 107 -20.14 -2.28 -1.31
CA VAL A 107 -21.09 -1.98 -0.23
C VAL A 107 -20.39 -1.72 1.11
N GLY A 108 -21.14 -1.28 2.12
CA GLY A 108 -20.64 -1.05 3.47
C GLY A 108 -20.21 0.39 3.73
N PRO A 109 -19.50 0.66 4.85
CA PRO A 109 -18.98 1.98 5.13
C PRO A 109 -17.96 2.39 4.07
N MET A 110 -17.83 3.70 3.85
CA MET A 110 -16.81 4.24 2.95
C MET A 110 -15.42 4.02 3.53
N LEU A 111 -14.44 3.82 2.64
CA LEU A 111 -13.03 3.75 3.00
C LEU A 111 -12.57 5.09 3.58
N ASP A 112 -11.63 5.03 4.51
CA ASP A 112 -10.95 6.20 5.03
C ASP A 112 -10.13 6.88 3.93
N GLU A 113 -10.07 8.22 3.96
CA GLU A 113 -9.40 9.00 2.91
C GLU A 113 -7.93 8.62 2.72
N GLU A 114 -7.22 8.23 3.79
CA GLU A 114 -5.82 7.78 3.68
C GLU A 114 -5.68 6.50 2.85
N VAL A 115 -6.65 5.58 2.97
CA VAL A 115 -6.69 4.34 2.19
C VAL A 115 -7.00 4.66 0.73
N VAL A 116 -7.96 5.56 0.48
CA VAL A 116 -8.30 6.00 -0.89
C VAL A 116 -7.09 6.69 -1.55
N ARG A 117 -6.38 7.57 -0.83
CA ARG A 117 -5.13 8.21 -1.30
C ARG A 117 -4.06 7.18 -1.66
N ALA A 118 -3.78 6.24 -0.76
CA ALA A 118 -2.80 5.18 -1.00
C ALA A 118 -3.20 4.33 -2.22
N MET A 119 -4.46 3.93 -2.33
CA MET A 119 -4.96 3.15 -3.46
C MET A 119 -4.81 3.91 -4.79
N MET A 120 -5.12 5.21 -4.82
CA MET A 120 -4.94 6.06 -6.01
C MET A 120 -3.47 6.19 -6.41
N LEU A 121 -2.57 6.39 -5.44
CA LEU A 121 -1.12 6.43 -5.68
C LEU A 121 -0.63 5.11 -6.27
N LEU A 122 -1.00 3.98 -5.67
CA LEU A 122 -0.54 2.65 -6.09
C LEU A 122 -1.06 2.29 -7.49
N LEU A 123 -2.31 2.63 -7.80
CA LEU A 123 -2.84 2.51 -9.17
C LEU A 123 -2.02 3.37 -10.14
N ALA A 124 -1.80 4.64 -9.83
CA ALA A 124 -1.02 5.53 -10.69
C ALA A 124 0.42 5.02 -10.90
N ALA A 125 1.07 4.49 -9.85
CA ALA A 125 2.42 3.93 -9.92
C ALA A 125 2.47 2.66 -10.77
N SER A 126 1.51 1.74 -10.62
CA SER A 126 1.39 0.54 -11.44
C SER A 126 1.24 0.90 -12.93
N LEU A 127 0.35 1.84 -13.25
CA LEU A 127 0.16 2.32 -14.63
C LEU A 127 1.41 3.03 -15.17
N ALA A 128 2.13 3.78 -14.33
CA ALA A 128 3.36 4.51 -14.70
C ALA A 128 4.55 3.62 -15.08
N ARG A 129 4.50 2.34 -14.73
CA ARG A 129 5.49 1.34 -15.19
C ARG A 129 5.36 1.06 -16.67
N GLY A 130 4.18 1.28 -17.27
CA GLY A 130 3.97 1.21 -18.71
C GLY A 130 3.78 -0.20 -19.24
N HIS A 131 3.20 -1.10 -18.46
CA HIS A 131 2.83 -2.45 -18.90
C HIS A 131 1.30 -2.67 -19.00
N SER A 132 0.49 -1.66 -18.67
CA SER A 132 -0.98 -1.75 -18.68
C SER A 132 -1.63 -1.25 -19.96
N GLY A 133 -0.88 -0.56 -20.83
CA GLY A 133 -1.38 -0.06 -22.11
C GLY A 133 -2.45 1.03 -21.97
N VAL A 134 -2.42 1.85 -20.92
CA VAL A 134 -3.28 3.04 -20.80
C VAL A 134 -2.67 4.25 -21.51
N ARG A 135 -3.42 5.33 -21.68
CA ARG A 135 -2.85 6.63 -22.08
C ARG A 135 -2.25 7.39 -20.89
N VAL A 136 -1.35 8.34 -21.17
CA VAL A 136 -0.70 9.18 -20.15
C VAL A 136 -1.72 10.02 -19.40
N GLU A 137 -2.76 10.47 -20.09
CA GLU A 137 -3.86 11.28 -19.55
C GLU A 137 -4.57 10.58 -18.40
N VAL A 138 -4.72 9.24 -18.45
CA VAL A 138 -5.35 8.46 -17.36
C VAL A 138 -4.55 8.61 -16.07
N VAL A 139 -3.23 8.42 -16.14
CA VAL A 139 -2.32 8.53 -14.99
C VAL A 139 -2.24 9.98 -14.50
N GLN A 140 -2.21 10.94 -15.42
CA GLN A 140 -2.17 12.37 -15.07
C GLN A 140 -3.46 12.84 -14.39
N THR A 141 -4.63 12.35 -14.80
CA THR A 141 -5.92 12.62 -14.14
C THR A 141 -5.92 12.09 -12.71
N LEU A 142 -5.46 10.84 -12.49
CA LEU A 142 -5.32 10.26 -11.14
C LEU A 142 -4.42 11.12 -10.24
N ILE A 143 -3.23 11.49 -10.74
CA ILE A 143 -2.28 12.34 -10.00
C ILE A 143 -2.87 13.72 -9.70
N THR A 144 -3.60 14.30 -10.65
CA THR A 144 -4.21 15.62 -10.47
C THR A 144 -5.28 15.59 -9.39
N LEU A 145 -6.17 14.58 -9.39
CA LEU A 145 -7.17 14.40 -8.34
C LEU A 145 -6.51 14.18 -6.97
N LEU A 146 -5.49 13.33 -6.91
CA LEU A 146 -4.73 13.07 -5.69
C LEU A 146 -4.10 14.35 -5.13
N ASN A 147 -3.41 15.14 -5.96
CA ASN A 147 -2.79 16.40 -5.55
C ASN A 147 -3.79 17.50 -5.18
N LYS A 148 -4.98 17.49 -5.80
CA LYS A 148 -6.11 18.37 -5.48
C LYS A 148 -6.90 17.90 -4.26
N GLN A 149 -6.49 16.80 -3.64
CA GLN A 149 -7.12 16.19 -2.47
C GLN A 149 -8.60 15.84 -2.70
N VAL A 150 -8.87 15.30 -3.89
CA VAL A 150 -10.21 14.85 -4.28
C VAL A 150 -10.25 13.32 -4.20
N TYR A 151 -11.08 12.80 -3.30
CA TYR A 151 -11.12 11.37 -2.98
C TYR A 151 -12.51 10.78 -3.21
N PRO A 152 -12.64 9.82 -4.16
CA PRO A 152 -13.91 9.14 -4.40
C PRO A 152 -14.52 8.50 -3.16
N GLN A 153 -15.85 8.43 -3.12
CA GLN A 153 -16.58 7.66 -2.12
C GLN A 153 -16.55 6.19 -2.52
N ILE A 154 -15.72 5.40 -1.84
CA ILE A 154 -15.49 4.00 -2.17
C ILE A 154 -15.97 3.13 -1.01
N PRO A 155 -17.00 2.29 -1.22
CA PRO A 155 -17.42 1.34 -0.20
C PRO A 155 -16.32 0.31 0.11
N SER A 156 -16.16 -0.03 1.39
CA SER A 156 -15.07 -0.87 1.89
C SER A 156 -15.19 -2.37 1.59
N ARG A 157 -16.35 -2.86 1.14
CA ARG A 157 -16.58 -4.30 0.87
C ARG A 157 -17.00 -4.54 -0.57
N GLY A 158 -16.66 -5.72 -1.10
CA GLY A 158 -17.09 -6.18 -2.43
C GLY A 158 -15.95 -6.80 -3.25
N SER A 159 -14.69 -6.46 -2.95
CA SER A 159 -13.53 -7.14 -3.51
C SER A 159 -13.36 -8.53 -2.87
N VAL A 160 -12.98 -9.53 -3.68
CA VAL A 160 -12.53 -10.85 -3.22
C VAL A 160 -11.02 -10.96 -3.11
N GLY A 161 -10.28 -9.94 -3.55
CA GLY A 161 -8.82 -9.83 -3.39
C GLY A 161 -7.98 -10.93 -4.05
N ALA A 162 -8.46 -11.54 -5.14
CA ALA A 162 -7.77 -12.66 -5.79
C ALA A 162 -6.78 -12.22 -6.88
N SER A 163 -7.23 -11.41 -7.85
CA SER A 163 -6.39 -10.91 -8.96
C SER A 163 -6.61 -9.43 -9.26
N GLY A 164 -7.49 -8.77 -8.50
CA GLY A 164 -7.82 -7.36 -8.67
C GLY A 164 -8.88 -6.91 -7.67
N ASP A 165 -8.73 -5.70 -7.16
CA ASP A 165 -9.68 -4.99 -6.32
C ASP A 165 -10.78 -4.34 -7.15
N LEU A 166 -11.45 -5.18 -7.95
CA LEU A 166 -12.33 -4.76 -9.04
C LEU A 166 -13.40 -3.77 -8.58
N ALA A 167 -14.13 -4.09 -7.51
CA ALA A 167 -15.25 -3.25 -7.08
C ALA A 167 -14.82 -1.88 -6.49
N PRO A 168 -13.85 -1.82 -5.57
CA PRO A 168 -13.31 -0.56 -5.09
C PRO A 168 -12.71 0.31 -6.20
N LEU A 169 -11.90 -0.29 -7.08
CA LEU A 169 -11.27 0.44 -8.18
C LEU A 169 -12.28 0.85 -9.26
N ALA A 170 -13.38 0.11 -9.44
CA ALA A 170 -14.46 0.52 -10.32
C ALA A 170 -15.15 1.80 -9.83
N HIS A 171 -15.36 1.96 -8.52
CA HIS A 171 -15.89 3.21 -7.94
C HIS A 171 -14.95 4.40 -8.19
N LEU A 172 -13.64 4.20 -8.06
CA LEU A 172 -12.64 5.21 -8.46
C LEU A 172 -12.72 5.49 -9.98
N GLY A 173 -12.77 4.45 -10.81
CA GLY A 173 -12.85 4.57 -12.26
C GLY A 173 -14.07 5.35 -12.74
N LEU A 174 -15.22 5.17 -12.08
CA LEU A 174 -16.44 5.94 -12.37
C LEU A 174 -16.20 7.45 -12.22
N VAL A 175 -15.51 7.89 -11.16
CA VAL A 175 -15.17 9.32 -10.97
C VAL A 175 -14.29 9.85 -12.10
N LEU A 176 -13.34 9.05 -12.59
CA LEU A 176 -12.47 9.46 -13.70
C LEU A 176 -13.23 9.69 -15.01
N VAL A 177 -14.36 9.02 -15.21
CA VAL A 177 -15.22 9.17 -16.40
C VAL A 177 -16.41 10.11 -16.18
N GLY A 178 -16.42 10.85 -15.07
CA GLY A 178 -17.47 11.82 -14.73
C GLY A 178 -18.72 11.21 -14.10
N GLU A 179 -18.71 9.92 -13.84
CA GLU A 179 -19.74 9.19 -13.09
C GLU A 179 -19.33 9.05 -11.61
N GLY A 180 -20.12 8.37 -10.78
CA GLY A 180 -19.76 8.17 -9.37
C GLY A 180 -19.71 9.47 -8.56
N GLU A 181 -19.08 9.40 -7.39
CA GLU A 181 -19.17 10.45 -6.36
C GLU A 181 -17.89 10.57 -5.53
N ALA A 182 -17.64 11.77 -5.02
CA ALA A 182 -16.59 12.11 -4.07
C ALA A 182 -17.11 13.17 -3.09
N LEU A 183 -16.31 13.48 -2.07
CA LEU A 183 -16.54 14.65 -1.23
C LEU A 183 -15.73 15.84 -1.76
N CYS A 184 -16.39 17.00 -1.89
CA CYS A 184 -15.75 18.29 -2.14
C CYS A 184 -16.24 19.25 -1.04
N ASP A 185 -15.31 19.80 -0.25
CA ASP A 185 -15.60 20.65 0.91
C ASP A 185 -16.66 20.06 1.86
N GLY A 186 -16.57 18.74 2.12
CA GLY A 186 -17.51 18.02 2.99
C GLY A 186 -18.91 17.78 2.40
N LYS A 187 -19.14 18.15 1.12
CA LYS A 187 -20.39 17.89 0.39
C LYS A 187 -20.19 16.80 -0.64
N ARG A 188 -21.21 15.96 -0.81
CA ARG A 188 -21.23 14.93 -1.85
C ARG A 188 -21.42 15.60 -3.21
N CYS A 189 -20.49 15.36 -4.11
CA CYS A 189 -20.50 15.86 -5.48
C CYS A 189 -20.48 14.69 -6.46
N THR A 190 -21.08 14.88 -7.63
CA THR A 190 -21.01 13.95 -8.76
C THR A 190 -19.64 14.02 -9.43
N GLY A 191 -19.21 12.92 -10.09
CA GLY A 191 -17.92 12.86 -10.79
C GLY A 191 -17.67 14.03 -11.73
N ASN A 192 -18.69 14.47 -12.48
CA ASN A 192 -18.59 15.64 -13.36
C ASN A 192 -18.30 16.94 -12.60
N GLU A 193 -19.03 17.22 -11.51
CA GLU A 193 -18.80 18.42 -10.69
C GLU A 193 -17.38 18.42 -10.10
N ILE A 194 -16.90 17.24 -9.73
CA ILE A 194 -15.57 17.02 -9.15
C ILE A 194 -14.46 17.26 -10.18
N LEU A 195 -14.59 16.70 -11.37
CA LEU A 195 -13.60 16.88 -12.44
C LEU A 195 -13.56 18.35 -12.84
N GLN A 196 -14.71 19.00 -12.99
CA GLN A 196 -14.78 20.43 -13.28
C GLN A 196 -14.11 21.27 -12.18
N PHE A 197 -14.34 20.95 -10.90
CA PHE A 197 -13.67 21.59 -9.78
C PHE A 197 -12.14 21.40 -9.83
N ALA A 198 -11.67 20.23 -10.24
CA ALA A 198 -10.25 19.93 -10.41
C ALA A 198 -9.63 20.54 -11.69
N GLY A 199 -10.44 21.19 -12.56
CA GLY A 199 -10.01 21.70 -13.87
C GLY A 199 -9.74 20.59 -14.89
N LEU A 200 -10.46 19.48 -14.77
CA LEU A 200 -10.35 18.28 -15.59
C LEU A 200 -11.64 18.03 -16.37
N GLU A 201 -11.50 17.40 -17.52
CA GLU A 201 -12.63 16.87 -18.29
C GLU A 201 -12.79 15.37 -18.04
N PRO A 202 -14.01 14.81 -18.14
CA PRO A 202 -14.25 13.37 -18.07
C PRO A 202 -13.40 12.57 -19.07
N LEU A 203 -12.77 11.50 -18.59
CA LEU A 203 -12.04 10.59 -19.46
C LEU A 203 -13.01 9.84 -20.37
N HIS A 204 -12.76 9.92 -21.67
CA HIS A 204 -13.38 9.03 -22.64
C HIS A 204 -12.47 7.81 -22.86
N LEU A 205 -12.80 6.69 -22.21
CA LEU A 205 -11.93 5.51 -22.16
C LEU A 205 -11.71 4.90 -23.55
N GLN A 206 -10.51 4.40 -23.78
CA GLN A 206 -10.13 3.64 -24.97
C GLN A 206 -10.00 2.15 -24.62
N ALA A 207 -9.83 1.30 -25.65
CA ALA A 207 -9.68 -0.14 -25.46
C ALA A 207 -8.68 -0.49 -24.34
N LYS A 208 -9.07 -1.43 -23.46
CA LYS A 208 -8.38 -1.87 -22.24
C LYS A 208 -8.37 -0.89 -21.05
N GLU A 209 -8.62 0.41 -21.22
CA GLU A 209 -8.41 1.37 -20.13
C GLU A 209 -9.35 1.14 -18.93
N GLY A 210 -10.59 0.72 -19.17
CA GLY A 210 -11.51 0.38 -18.08
C GLY A 210 -11.04 -0.83 -17.28
N LEU A 211 -10.49 -1.85 -17.96
CA LEU A 211 -9.94 -3.03 -17.30
C LEU A 211 -8.65 -2.69 -16.53
N ALA A 212 -7.74 -1.94 -17.15
CA ALA A 212 -6.48 -1.54 -16.54
C ALA A 212 -6.67 -0.70 -15.27
N LEU A 213 -7.77 0.06 -15.18
CA LEU A 213 -8.11 0.84 -13.99
C LEU A 213 -8.53 -0.04 -12.81
N ILE A 214 -9.07 -1.24 -13.04
CA ILE A 214 -9.71 -2.04 -11.98
C ILE A 214 -9.00 -3.35 -11.66
N ASN A 215 -8.13 -3.82 -12.54
CA ASN A 215 -7.59 -5.17 -12.48
C ASN A 215 -6.25 -5.27 -11.73
N GLY A 216 -6.13 -4.63 -10.57
CA GLY A 216 -4.90 -4.61 -9.75
C GLY A 216 -5.17 -4.70 -8.25
N THR A 217 -4.15 -4.98 -7.45
CA THR A 217 -4.23 -5.28 -6.00
C THR A 217 -4.06 -4.01 -5.12
N HIS A 218 -4.46 -2.85 -5.64
CA HIS A 218 -4.09 -1.56 -5.05
C HIS A 218 -4.81 -1.25 -3.73
N LEU A 219 -6.02 -1.76 -3.49
CA LEU A 219 -6.70 -1.54 -2.21
C LEU A 219 -6.09 -2.42 -1.13
N MET A 220 -5.87 -3.70 -1.41
CA MET A 220 -5.31 -4.60 -0.41
C MET A 220 -3.88 -4.19 -0.04
N GLU A 221 -3.08 -3.76 -1.01
CA GLU A 221 -1.72 -3.26 -0.78
C GLU A 221 -1.73 -1.94 0.00
N ALA A 222 -2.65 -1.01 -0.31
CA ALA A 222 -2.84 0.21 0.47
C ALA A 222 -3.14 -0.09 1.95
N ASN A 223 -4.09 -1.00 2.22
CA ASN A 223 -4.41 -1.41 3.58
C ASN A 223 -3.23 -2.09 4.27
N ALA A 224 -2.50 -2.95 3.56
CA ALA A 224 -1.36 -3.68 4.09
C ALA A 224 -0.24 -2.74 4.55
N ILE A 225 0.14 -1.79 3.71
CA ILE A 225 1.20 -0.81 4.02
C ILE A 225 0.82 0.10 5.18
N LEU A 226 -0.41 0.62 5.19
CA LEU A 226 -0.90 1.47 6.29
C LEU A 226 -0.99 0.70 7.61
N ALA A 227 -1.50 -0.53 7.57
CA ALA A 227 -1.58 -1.39 8.75
C ALA A 227 -0.19 -1.79 9.27
N LEU A 228 0.79 -2.02 8.40
CA LEU A 228 2.17 -2.29 8.80
C LEU A 228 2.80 -1.09 9.52
N GLU A 229 2.56 0.12 9.01
CA GLU A 229 3.06 1.35 9.64
C GLU A 229 2.45 1.53 11.03
N ASP A 230 1.14 1.34 11.17
CA ASP A 230 0.46 1.42 12.45
C ASP A 230 0.90 0.32 13.42
N ALA A 231 1.08 -0.91 12.93
CA ALA A 231 1.56 -2.02 13.74
C ALA A 231 2.99 -1.78 14.25
N SER A 232 3.85 -1.17 13.44
CA SER A 232 5.21 -0.78 13.84
C SER A 232 5.20 0.26 14.96
N ILE A 233 4.32 1.26 14.88
CA ILE A 233 4.13 2.26 15.94
C ILE A 233 3.54 1.60 17.19
N LEU A 234 2.56 0.70 17.02
CA LEU A 234 1.86 0.04 18.11
C LEU A 234 2.78 -0.89 18.90
N ILE A 235 3.65 -1.67 18.24
CA ILE A 235 4.57 -2.57 18.95
C ILE A 235 5.59 -1.79 19.78
N GLN A 236 6.09 -0.66 19.27
CA GLN A 236 6.98 0.23 20.02
C GLN A 236 6.24 0.84 21.22
N SER A 237 5.01 1.32 21.02
CA SER A 237 4.18 1.86 22.09
C SER A 237 3.84 0.82 23.16
N ALA A 238 3.57 -0.42 22.74
CA ALA A 238 3.30 -1.54 23.65
C ALA A 238 4.53 -1.91 24.48
N GLU A 239 5.73 -1.85 23.92
CA GLU A 239 6.97 -2.07 24.65
C GLU A 239 7.19 -0.97 25.71
N VAL A 240 6.92 0.29 25.40
CA VAL A 240 6.96 1.39 26.39
C VAL A 240 5.94 1.16 27.51
N ALA A 241 4.68 0.85 27.18
CA ALA A 241 3.66 0.56 28.18
C ALA A 241 4.00 -0.68 29.03
N CYS A 242 4.63 -1.70 28.43
CA CYS A 242 5.10 -2.88 29.12
C CYS A 242 6.26 -2.54 30.06
N ALA A 243 7.23 -1.73 29.64
CA ALA A 243 8.32 -1.25 30.51
C ALA A 243 7.75 -0.50 31.73
N MET A 244 6.79 0.41 31.52
CA MET A 244 6.09 1.09 32.62
C MET A 244 5.37 0.11 33.56
N SER A 245 4.79 -0.96 33.01
CA SER A 245 4.10 -1.99 33.80
C SER A 245 5.08 -2.87 34.58
N ILE A 246 6.24 -3.20 34.01
CA ILE A 246 7.34 -3.89 34.70
C ILE A 246 7.77 -3.04 35.89
N GLU A 247 8.04 -1.75 35.69
CA GLU A 247 8.42 -0.82 36.73
C GLU A 247 7.34 -0.71 37.82
N GLY A 248 6.10 -0.40 37.45
CA GLY A 248 4.99 -0.19 38.40
C GLY A 248 4.62 -1.42 39.23
N LEU A 249 4.91 -2.64 38.74
CA LEU A 249 4.67 -3.90 39.43
C LEU A 249 5.92 -4.47 40.12
N LEU A 250 7.00 -3.68 40.19
CA LEU A 250 8.29 -4.08 40.74
C LEU A 250 8.81 -5.37 40.08
N GLY A 251 8.62 -5.49 38.77
CA GLY A 251 9.00 -6.64 37.95
C GLY A 251 10.52 -6.85 37.91
N SER A 252 10.95 -8.10 37.82
CA SER A 252 12.35 -8.46 37.71
C SER A 252 12.89 -8.11 36.32
N HIS A 253 14.08 -7.50 36.28
CA HIS A 253 14.79 -7.24 35.02
C HIS A 253 15.64 -8.43 34.56
N VAL A 254 15.84 -9.45 35.42
CA VAL A 254 16.65 -10.64 35.11
C VAL A 254 16.19 -11.34 33.82
N PRO A 255 14.88 -11.51 33.55
CA PRO A 255 14.43 -12.12 32.31
C PRO A 255 14.75 -11.35 31.03
N LEU A 256 15.18 -10.08 31.12
CA LEU A 256 15.55 -9.24 29.97
C LEU A 256 17.04 -9.33 29.59
N ASP A 257 17.82 -10.16 30.30
CA ASP A 257 19.24 -10.36 30.05
C ASP A 257 19.47 -10.90 28.63
N ALA A 258 20.28 -10.18 27.85
CA ALA A 258 20.56 -10.49 26.44
C ALA A 258 21.03 -11.94 26.22
N ARG A 259 21.74 -12.53 27.19
CA ARG A 259 22.23 -13.91 27.11
C ARG A 259 21.09 -14.93 27.07
N ILE A 260 19.98 -14.66 27.75
CA ILE A 260 18.80 -15.54 27.75
C ILE A 260 18.20 -15.58 26.35
N HIS A 261 18.00 -14.42 25.73
CA HIS A 261 17.40 -14.30 24.41
C HIS A 261 18.32 -14.84 23.31
N ALA A 262 19.63 -14.58 23.42
CA ALA A 262 20.64 -15.12 22.51
C ALA A 262 20.67 -16.66 22.52
N ARG A 263 20.38 -17.32 23.66
CA ARG A 263 20.31 -18.79 23.72
C ARG A 263 19.08 -19.38 23.02
N ARG A 264 17.98 -18.64 22.93
CA ARG A 264 16.79 -19.05 22.14
C ARG A 264 16.93 -18.71 20.66
N GLY A 265 17.62 -17.62 20.33
CA GLY A 265 18.02 -17.30 18.95
C GLY A 265 16.91 -16.76 18.04
N GLN A 266 15.73 -16.42 18.57
CA GLN A 266 14.66 -15.77 17.80
C GLN A 266 14.98 -14.28 17.62
N HIS A 267 14.82 -13.75 16.40
CA HIS A 267 15.26 -12.40 16.05
C HIS A 267 14.45 -11.33 16.79
N GLY A 268 13.14 -11.26 16.54
CA GLY A 268 12.26 -10.27 17.17
C GLY A 268 12.28 -10.36 18.69
N GLN A 269 12.44 -11.55 19.27
CA GLN A 269 12.55 -11.70 20.73
C GLN A 269 13.82 -11.02 21.29
N GLN A 270 14.95 -11.11 20.58
CA GLN A 270 16.19 -10.46 21.00
C GLN A 270 16.06 -8.94 20.90
N GLU A 271 15.42 -8.43 19.85
CA GLU A 271 15.14 -7.01 19.68
C GLU A 271 14.21 -6.48 20.78
N SER A 272 13.05 -7.10 20.98
CA SER A 272 12.10 -6.72 22.04
C SER A 272 12.73 -6.74 23.43
N ALA A 273 13.57 -7.76 23.73
CA ALA A 273 14.30 -7.79 24.99
C ALA A 273 15.30 -6.63 25.11
N SER A 274 15.95 -6.26 24.01
CA SER A 274 16.88 -5.15 23.96
C SER A 274 16.19 -3.81 24.21
N HIS A 275 15.04 -3.58 23.57
CA HIS A 275 14.25 -2.37 23.77
C HIS A 275 13.75 -2.26 25.20
N LEU A 276 13.11 -3.30 25.73
CA LEU A 276 12.62 -3.31 27.11
C LEU A 276 13.77 -3.09 28.11
N ARG A 277 14.91 -3.77 27.94
CA ARG A 277 16.09 -3.58 28.79
C ARG A 277 16.60 -2.14 28.76
N THR A 278 16.58 -1.50 27.59
CA THR A 278 16.99 -0.10 27.43
C THR A 278 16.01 0.85 28.14
N LEU A 279 14.71 0.60 28.01
CA LEU A 279 13.65 1.43 28.61
C LEU A 279 13.66 1.38 30.14
N VAL A 280 14.00 0.24 30.74
CA VAL A 280 14.05 0.06 32.21
C VAL A 280 15.45 0.19 32.80
N GLN A 281 16.41 0.65 32.00
CA GLN A 281 17.79 0.78 32.44
C GLN A 281 17.90 1.78 33.60
N ASP A 282 18.79 1.49 34.55
CA ASP A 282 19.11 2.38 35.68
C ASP A 282 17.91 2.75 36.59
N SER A 283 16.81 1.99 36.54
CA SER A 283 15.62 2.15 37.39
C SER A 283 15.93 2.09 38.90
N GLU A 284 15.46 3.12 39.61
CA GLU A 284 15.43 3.16 41.08
C GLU A 284 14.38 2.21 41.67
N ILE A 285 13.28 1.98 40.95
CA ILE A 285 12.18 1.13 41.39
C ILE A 285 12.65 -0.32 41.48
N ASN A 286 13.34 -0.81 40.44
CA ASN A 286 13.92 -2.15 40.48
C ASN A 286 15.01 -2.29 41.56
N ARG A 287 15.84 -1.25 41.78
CA ARG A 287 16.81 -1.24 42.90
C ARG A 287 16.14 -1.34 44.27
N SER A 288 15.00 -0.68 44.46
CA SER A 288 14.24 -0.72 45.72
C SER A 288 13.68 -2.11 46.06
N HIS A 289 13.63 -3.01 45.07
CA HIS A 289 13.01 -4.33 45.18
C HIS A 289 14.00 -5.51 45.07
N GLN A 290 15.30 -5.29 45.23
CA GLN A 290 16.33 -6.35 45.12
C GLN A 290 16.21 -7.47 46.17
N GLY A 291 15.59 -7.20 47.32
CA GLY A 291 15.34 -8.17 48.40
C GLY A 291 14.02 -8.94 48.25
N CYS A 292 13.43 -8.99 47.07
CA CYS A 292 12.11 -9.59 46.85
C CYS A 292 12.10 -11.12 47.06
N SER A 293 11.07 -11.62 47.73
CA SER A 293 10.82 -13.07 47.91
C SER A 293 10.24 -13.75 46.67
N ARG A 294 9.76 -12.98 45.67
CA ARG A 294 9.21 -13.50 44.41
C ARG A 294 10.33 -14.07 43.56
N VAL A 295 10.30 -15.39 43.34
CA VAL A 295 11.29 -16.09 42.53
C VAL A 295 11.17 -15.74 41.05
N GLN A 296 9.93 -15.58 40.54
CA GLN A 296 9.66 -15.21 39.16
C GLN A 296 8.39 -14.38 39.04
N ASP A 297 8.35 -13.49 38.06
CA ASP A 297 7.15 -12.77 37.69
C ASP A 297 6.19 -13.65 36.89
N PRO A 298 4.88 -13.29 36.86
CA PRO A 298 3.93 -13.85 35.92
C PRO A 298 4.38 -13.71 34.46
N TYR A 299 3.84 -14.56 33.59
CA TYR A 299 4.23 -14.62 32.18
C TYR A 299 3.98 -13.30 31.44
N THR A 300 2.98 -12.54 31.84
CA THR A 300 2.66 -11.22 31.26
C THR A 300 3.82 -10.23 31.36
N LEU A 301 4.72 -10.38 32.35
CA LEU A 301 5.95 -9.58 32.47
C LEU A 301 7.15 -10.38 31.95
N ARG A 302 7.35 -11.58 32.49
CA ARG A 302 8.56 -12.37 32.24
C ARG A 302 8.70 -12.86 30.80
N CYS A 303 7.58 -13.10 30.12
CA CYS A 303 7.56 -13.58 28.75
C CYS A 303 7.25 -12.47 27.73
N ALA A 304 7.26 -11.19 28.13
CA ALA A 304 6.94 -10.08 27.23
C ALA A 304 7.84 -10.04 25.98
N PRO A 305 9.18 -10.21 26.05
CA PRO A 305 10.00 -10.26 24.85
C PRO A 305 9.63 -11.38 23.87
N GLN A 306 9.17 -12.52 24.38
CA GLN A 306 8.78 -13.68 23.58
C GLN A 306 7.48 -13.39 22.81
N VAL A 307 6.55 -12.67 23.43
CA VAL A 307 5.26 -12.30 22.83
C VAL A 307 5.47 -11.18 21.81
N PHE A 308 6.11 -10.08 22.19
CA PHE A 308 6.39 -8.98 21.25
C PHE A 308 7.32 -9.39 20.13
N GLY A 309 8.32 -10.23 20.43
CA GLY A 309 9.23 -10.73 19.43
C GLY A 309 8.55 -11.56 18.34
N ALA A 310 7.57 -12.39 18.70
CA ALA A 310 6.80 -13.15 17.71
C ALA A 310 5.97 -12.23 16.80
N VAL A 311 5.48 -11.10 17.34
CA VAL A 311 4.79 -10.08 16.54
C VAL A 311 5.76 -9.40 15.57
N ARG A 312 6.97 -9.03 16.03
CA ARG A 312 8.02 -8.43 15.18
C ARG A 312 8.39 -9.35 14.02
N ASP A 313 8.69 -10.62 14.30
CA ASP A 313 9.03 -11.59 13.26
C ASP A 313 7.90 -11.77 12.23
N ALA A 314 6.63 -11.69 12.66
CA ALA A 314 5.48 -11.71 11.76
C ALA A 314 5.35 -10.43 10.92
N LEU A 315 5.61 -9.26 11.51
CA LEU A 315 5.61 -7.98 10.79
C LEU A 315 6.74 -7.92 9.75
N ASP A 316 7.93 -8.41 10.09
CA ASP A 316 9.08 -8.49 9.18
C ASP A 316 8.76 -9.38 7.96
N TYR A 317 8.11 -10.53 8.19
CA TYR A 317 7.61 -11.38 7.10
C TYR A 317 6.63 -10.63 6.20
N CYS A 318 5.63 -9.96 6.78
CA CYS A 318 4.65 -9.19 6.03
C CYS A 318 5.30 -8.05 5.24
N SER A 319 6.22 -7.28 5.86
CA SER A 319 6.95 -6.18 5.20
C SER A 319 7.68 -6.69 3.96
N ALA A 320 8.37 -7.82 4.08
CA ALA A 320 9.10 -8.41 2.96
C ALA A 320 8.21 -8.84 1.78
N ILE A 321 6.93 -9.17 2.03
CA ILE A 321 5.97 -9.52 0.97
C ILE A 321 5.41 -8.25 0.32
N PHE A 322 4.90 -7.32 1.12
CA PHE A 322 4.24 -6.10 0.61
C PHE A 322 5.23 -5.14 -0.07
N GLU A 323 6.47 -5.02 0.43
CA GLU A 323 7.51 -4.25 -0.27
C GLU A 323 7.83 -4.76 -1.68
N ARG A 324 7.64 -6.05 -1.95
CA ARG A 324 7.78 -6.59 -3.32
C ARG A 324 6.59 -6.22 -4.19
N GLU A 325 5.39 -6.24 -3.61
CA GLU A 325 4.15 -5.86 -4.29
C GLU A 325 4.16 -4.38 -4.69
N LEU A 326 4.78 -3.50 -3.90
CA LEU A 326 4.99 -2.09 -4.24
C LEU A 326 5.73 -1.86 -5.57
N ASN A 327 6.52 -2.83 -6.03
CA ASN A 327 7.21 -2.81 -7.32
C ASN A 327 6.46 -3.56 -8.43
N ALA A 328 5.45 -4.34 -8.10
CA ALA A 328 4.77 -5.19 -9.07
C ALA A 328 3.92 -4.38 -10.07
N VAL A 329 3.72 -4.94 -11.26
CA VAL A 329 2.60 -4.53 -12.13
C VAL A 329 1.50 -5.56 -11.96
N THR A 330 0.48 -5.20 -11.21
CA THR A 330 -0.72 -6.03 -11.05
C THR A 330 -1.76 -5.58 -12.06
N ASP A 331 -1.74 -6.21 -13.23
CA ASP A 331 -2.72 -6.02 -14.30
C ASP A 331 -2.70 -7.28 -15.18
N ASN A 332 -3.74 -7.47 -15.98
CA ASN A 332 -3.82 -8.53 -16.96
C ASN A 332 -4.72 -8.14 -18.16
N PRO A 333 -4.29 -8.36 -19.41
CA PRO A 333 -2.94 -8.79 -19.81
C PRO A 333 -1.91 -7.68 -19.62
N LEU A 334 -0.65 -8.08 -19.45
CA LEU A 334 0.51 -7.19 -19.48
C LEU A 334 1.00 -6.99 -20.92
N ILE A 335 1.57 -5.81 -21.16
CA ILE A 335 2.09 -5.38 -22.45
C ILE A 335 3.60 -5.21 -22.36
N PHE A 336 4.31 -5.79 -23.30
CA PHE A 336 5.77 -5.73 -23.41
C PHE A 336 6.10 -5.10 -24.76
N PRO A 337 6.34 -3.77 -24.82
CA PRO A 337 6.51 -3.07 -26.09
C PRO A 337 7.78 -3.45 -26.86
N ASP A 338 8.75 -4.03 -26.16
CA ASP A 338 10.03 -4.46 -26.73
C ASP A 338 10.00 -5.90 -27.26
N ASP A 339 8.91 -6.64 -27.03
CA ASP A 339 8.68 -8.03 -27.48
C ASP A 339 7.75 -8.09 -28.71
#